data_AF-A0A846Y152-F1
#
_entry.id   AF-A0A846Y152-F1
#
_cell.length_a   1.000
_cell.length_b   1.000
_cell.length_c   1.000
_cell.angle_alpha   90.00
_cell.angle_beta   90.00
_cell.angle_gamma   90.00
#
_symmetry.space_group_name_H-M   'P 1'
#
loop_
_entity.id
_entity.type
_entity.pdbx_description
1 polymer ?
#
loop_
_entity_poly.entity_id
_entity_poly.type
_entity_poly.pdbx_seq_one_letter_code
_entity_poly.pdbx_strand_id
1 'polypeptide(L)'
;MAERAVHLVGSFPANSTEDAMRAMMREAGPLLHTLPTGETRRHRTYIEPIIDDLVAQHVLEVRRLRADRTVHRLRKGSERNSEPVTLGYARETSEALPIIARLRDSTGPTLQIGMPTPLTLAFVALGVRGAITRPPVFADATAAELAGVRAVAGDDVVVQLEAPAELVLTARTRPLHRTVDAAIGLSRGIGALAARAPEGTRFGVHLCLGGKRNKARAVLRDVRPLVDLANAVVRHWPTGRTLEYLHAPLSAGEIMPSDRPDFYAPLADLALGERTAFHAGFVHEEPSRDQQVRTLHLIETALGRPVDGVATACGLGRYDRSTAEMLIARSAALAATE
;
A
#
# COMPACT_ATOMS: atom_id res chain seq x y z
N MET A 1 4.22 24.49 -14.46
CA MET A 1 4.24 24.01 -13.07
C MET A 1 3.64 22.62 -13.10
N ALA A 2 4.27 21.63 -12.47
CA ALA A 2 3.74 20.26 -12.51
C ALA A 2 2.51 20.17 -11.60
N GLU A 3 1.37 19.77 -12.17
CA GLU A 3 0.14 19.53 -11.40
C GLU A 3 0.32 18.25 -10.58
N ARG A 4 0.04 18.31 -9.27
CA ARG A 4 0.20 17.17 -8.36
C ARG A 4 -0.93 16.17 -8.59
N ALA A 5 -0.64 14.89 -8.56
CA ALA A 5 -1.68 13.86 -8.61
C ALA A 5 -2.40 13.72 -7.25
N VAL A 6 -3.58 13.10 -7.27
CA VAL A 6 -4.19 12.49 -6.09
C VAL A 6 -3.93 11.00 -6.14
N HIS A 7 -3.36 10.45 -5.08
CA HIS A 7 -3.17 9.02 -4.94
C HIS A 7 -4.12 8.44 -3.89
N LEU A 8 -4.85 7.40 -4.28
CA LEU A 8 -5.77 6.67 -3.42
C LEU A 8 -5.18 5.29 -3.13
N VAL A 9 -4.96 4.98 -1.86
CA VAL A 9 -4.23 3.77 -1.45
C VAL A 9 -4.93 2.49 -1.88
N GLY A 10 -6.26 2.39 -1.75
CA GLY A 10 -6.94 1.13 -2.05
C GLY A 10 -8.36 1.09 -1.54
N SER A 11 -8.51 0.61 -0.30
CA SER A 11 -9.82 0.46 0.36
C SER A 11 -10.66 1.73 0.42
N PHE A 12 -11.97 1.58 0.21
CA PHE A 12 -12.98 2.64 0.26
C PHE A 12 -14.32 2.10 0.79
N PRO A 13 -15.08 2.85 1.62
CA PRO A 13 -16.35 2.40 2.18
C PRO A 13 -17.49 2.52 1.15
N ALA A 14 -17.66 1.46 0.34
CA ALA A 14 -18.70 1.37 -0.69
C ALA A 14 -19.35 -0.02 -0.74
N ASN A 15 -20.52 -0.09 -1.36
CA ASN A 15 -21.31 -1.32 -1.45
C ASN A 15 -20.84 -2.25 -2.57
N SER A 16 -20.11 -1.73 -3.56
CA SER A 16 -19.57 -2.49 -4.69
C SER A 16 -18.34 -1.81 -5.29
N THR A 17 -17.55 -2.55 -6.07
CA THR A 17 -16.38 -2.00 -6.80
C THR A 17 -16.78 -0.84 -7.71
N GLU A 18 -17.92 -0.93 -8.40
CA GLU A 18 -18.39 0.15 -9.27
C GLU A 18 -18.80 1.39 -8.46
N ASP A 19 -19.49 1.22 -7.34
CA ASP A 19 -19.83 2.33 -6.43
C ASP A 19 -18.57 3.03 -5.90
N ALA A 20 -17.56 2.25 -5.49
CA ALA A 20 -16.28 2.78 -5.02
C ALA A 20 -15.57 3.59 -6.11
N MET A 21 -15.39 3.00 -7.31
CA MET A 21 -14.69 3.64 -8.42
C MET A 21 -15.40 4.91 -8.87
N ARG A 22 -16.74 4.91 -8.96
CA ARG A 22 -17.53 6.11 -9.29
C ARG A 22 -17.37 7.22 -8.25
N ALA A 23 -17.38 6.87 -6.96
CA ALA A 23 -17.18 7.85 -5.90
C ALA A 23 -15.79 8.48 -5.97
N MET A 24 -14.74 7.66 -6.09
CA MET A 24 -13.36 8.13 -6.19
C MET A 24 -13.12 9.00 -7.43
N MET A 25 -13.65 8.61 -8.58
CA MET A 25 -13.55 9.40 -9.82
C MET A 25 -14.33 10.70 -9.75
N ARG A 26 -15.47 10.76 -9.06
CA ARG A 26 -16.23 12.00 -8.91
C ARG A 26 -15.44 13.05 -8.12
N GLU A 27 -14.74 12.64 -7.06
CA GLU A 27 -14.05 13.57 -6.16
C GLU A 27 -12.65 13.98 -6.67
N ALA A 28 -11.93 13.09 -7.38
CA ALA A 28 -10.54 13.34 -7.80
C ALA A 28 -10.28 13.18 -9.31
N GLY A 29 -11.24 12.64 -10.07
CA GLY A 29 -11.25 12.45 -11.53
C GLY A 29 -9.92 12.62 -12.27
N PRO A 30 -9.66 13.79 -12.88
CA PRO A 30 -8.49 14.04 -13.73
C PRO A 30 -7.15 14.02 -12.98
N LEU A 31 -7.17 14.16 -11.64
CA LEU A 31 -5.96 14.10 -10.80
C LEU A 31 -5.54 12.66 -10.50
N LEU A 32 -6.34 11.65 -10.88
CA LEU A 32 -6.04 10.24 -10.65
C LEU A 32 -5.21 9.66 -11.80
N HIS A 33 -3.99 9.20 -11.50
CA HIS A 33 -3.23 8.36 -12.43
C HIS A 33 -3.60 6.88 -12.31
N THR A 34 -4.10 6.48 -11.14
CA THR A 34 -4.52 5.12 -10.84
C THR A 34 -5.84 5.13 -10.08
N LEU A 35 -6.65 4.08 -10.28
CA LEU A 35 -7.96 3.94 -9.66
C LEU A 35 -8.07 2.57 -8.98
N PRO A 36 -8.10 2.52 -7.63
CA PRO A 36 -8.26 1.25 -6.93
C PRO A 36 -9.70 0.73 -7.00
N THR A 37 -9.88 -0.54 -6.65
CA THR A 37 -11.18 -1.22 -6.62
C THR A 37 -12.06 -0.82 -5.42
N GLY A 38 -11.53 -0.03 -4.49
CA GLY A 38 -12.14 0.18 -3.18
C GLY A 38 -12.04 -1.03 -2.25
N GLU A 39 -11.49 -2.16 -2.72
CA GLU A 39 -11.34 -3.40 -1.97
C GLU A 39 -12.63 -3.83 -1.24
N THR A 40 -13.80 -3.62 -1.85
CA THR A 40 -15.09 -3.62 -1.14
C THR A 40 -15.40 -4.92 -0.38
N ARG A 41 -14.88 -6.07 -0.83
CA ARG A 41 -14.97 -7.36 -0.11
C ARG A 41 -14.19 -7.39 1.22
N ARG A 42 -13.20 -6.52 1.39
CA ARG A 42 -12.21 -6.55 2.49
C ARG A 42 -11.85 -5.18 3.08
N HIS A 43 -12.52 -4.12 2.66
CA HIS A 43 -12.12 -2.72 2.89
C HIS A 43 -11.86 -2.36 4.36
N ARG A 44 -12.52 -3.00 5.33
CA ARG A 44 -12.29 -2.77 6.78
C ARG A 44 -11.09 -3.54 7.35
N THR A 45 -10.81 -4.71 6.80
CA THR A 45 -9.89 -5.73 7.35
C THR A 45 -9.07 -6.38 6.23
N TYR A 46 -8.43 -5.57 5.37
CA TYR A 46 -7.91 -5.96 4.05
C TYR A 46 -7.11 -7.28 3.91
N ILE A 47 -6.57 -7.86 4.99
CA ILE A 47 -5.91 -9.19 4.95
C ILE A 47 -6.76 -10.29 5.59
N GLU A 48 -7.64 -10.00 6.54
CA GLU A 48 -8.37 -11.04 7.30
C GLU A 48 -9.18 -11.96 6.37
N PRO A 49 -9.96 -11.47 5.37
CA PRO A 49 -10.64 -12.34 4.40
C PRO A 49 -9.70 -13.23 3.59
N ILE A 50 -8.51 -12.75 3.24
CA ILE A 50 -7.51 -13.55 2.51
C ILE A 50 -7.01 -14.70 3.39
N ILE A 51 -6.84 -14.46 4.69
CA ILE A 51 -6.45 -15.51 5.63
C ILE A 51 -7.57 -16.53 5.81
N ASP A 52 -8.82 -16.08 5.85
CA ASP A 52 -9.98 -16.97 5.91
C ASP A 52 -10.08 -17.85 4.64
N ASP A 53 -9.84 -17.27 3.46
CA ASP A 53 -9.76 -18.02 2.20
C ASP A 53 -8.62 -19.04 2.21
N LEU A 54 -7.46 -18.71 2.78
CA LEU A 54 -6.35 -19.68 2.95
C LEU A 54 -6.67 -20.80 3.94
N VAL A 55 -7.54 -20.57 4.92
CA VAL A 55 -8.08 -21.62 5.80
C VAL A 55 -9.04 -22.51 5.02
N ALA A 56 -9.93 -21.92 4.21
CA ALA A 56 -10.87 -22.65 3.35
C ALA A 56 -10.14 -23.52 2.31
N GLN A 57 -9.03 -23.02 1.75
CA GLN A 57 -8.13 -23.75 0.85
C GLN A 57 -7.20 -24.74 1.57
N HIS A 58 -7.40 -24.96 2.88
CA HIS A 58 -6.63 -25.91 3.67
C HIS A 58 -5.12 -25.64 3.74
N VAL A 59 -4.69 -24.40 3.47
CA VAL A 59 -3.29 -23.95 3.61
C VAL A 59 -3.00 -23.64 5.08
N LEU A 60 -3.95 -22.99 5.74
CA LEU A 60 -3.84 -22.57 7.14
C LEU A 60 -4.85 -23.30 8.02
N GLU A 61 -4.52 -23.41 9.30
CA GLU A 61 -5.47 -23.82 10.34
C GLU A 61 -5.35 -22.91 11.56
N VAL A 62 -6.46 -22.72 12.28
CA VAL A 62 -6.51 -21.89 13.49
C VAL A 62 -5.67 -22.55 14.57
N ARG A 63 -4.62 -21.84 15.02
CA ARG A 63 -3.77 -22.30 16.13
C ARG A 63 -4.28 -21.80 17.47
N ARG A 64 -4.68 -20.52 17.54
CA ARG A 64 -5.10 -19.86 18.77
C ARG A 64 -5.99 -18.66 18.49
N LEU A 65 -7.10 -18.57 19.20
CA LEU A 65 -7.94 -17.37 19.27
C LEU A 65 -7.39 -16.43 20.35
N ARG A 66 -7.33 -15.13 20.05
CA ARG A 66 -7.04 -14.06 21.03
C ARG A 66 -8.16 -13.03 20.96
N ALA A 67 -8.30 -12.25 22.02
CA ALA A 67 -9.33 -11.19 22.11
C ALA A 67 -9.25 -10.18 20.95
N ASP A 68 -8.05 -9.93 20.42
CA ASP A 68 -7.79 -8.93 19.39
C ASP A 68 -7.48 -9.52 18.00
N ARG A 69 -7.23 -10.83 17.88
CA ARG A 69 -6.94 -11.51 16.59
C ARG A 69 -6.95 -13.03 16.68
N THR A 70 -7.12 -13.68 15.53
CA THR A 70 -6.81 -15.10 15.35
C THR A 70 -5.35 -15.27 14.93
N VAL A 71 -4.67 -16.29 15.49
CA VAL A 71 -3.32 -16.69 15.08
C VAL A 71 -3.42 -18.07 14.45
N HIS A 72 -2.87 -18.20 13.25
CA HIS A 72 -2.91 -19.42 12.46
C HIS A 72 -1.55 -20.15 12.49
N ARG A 73 -1.53 -21.35 11.96
CA ARG A 73 -0.33 -22.10 11.58
C ARG A 73 -0.54 -22.73 10.21
N LEU A 74 0.55 -23.07 9.52
CA LEU A 74 0.47 -23.90 8.33
C LEU A 74 -0.12 -25.26 8.69
N ARG A 75 -1.05 -25.73 7.88
CA ARG A 75 -1.58 -27.09 7.99
C ARG A 75 -0.49 -28.08 7.58
N LYS A 76 -0.31 -29.17 8.35
CA LYS A 76 0.62 -30.24 7.94
C LYS A 76 0.17 -30.81 6.59
N GLY A 77 1.10 -30.95 5.64
CA GLY A 77 0.78 -31.47 4.31
C GLY A 77 0.23 -30.43 3.34
N SER A 78 0.16 -29.14 3.71
CA SER A 78 -0.31 -28.06 2.82
C SER A 78 0.47 -27.98 1.51
N GLU A 79 1.75 -28.36 1.53
CA GLU A 79 2.64 -28.47 0.39
C GLU A 79 2.26 -29.58 -0.59
N ARG A 80 1.36 -30.50 -0.21
CA ARG A 80 0.84 -31.60 -1.04
C ARG A 80 -0.50 -31.27 -1.67
N ASN A 81 -1.03 -30.06 -1.48
CA ASN A 81 -2.25 -29.64 -2.16
C ASN A 81 -1.99 -29.64 -3.67
N SER A 82 -2.81 -30.40 -4.41
CA SER A 82 -2.72 -30.48 -5.87
C SER A 82 -3.28 -29.22 -6.56
N GLU A 83 -4.11 -28.46 -5.85
CA GLU A 83 -4.69 -27.21 -6.36
C GLU A 83 -3.78 -26.01 -6.04
N PRO A 84 -3.60 -25.07 -6.99
CA PRO A 84 -2.85 -23.84 -6.75
C PRO A 84 -3.48 -23.00 -5.64
N VAL A 85 -2.65 -22.47 -4.74
CA VAL A 85 -3.09 -21.53 -3.71
C VAL A 85 -3.40 -20.18 -4.36
N THR A 86 -4.63 -19.69 -4.19
CA THR A 86 -5.08 -18.39 -4.67
C THR A 86 -5.29 -17.41 -3.52
N LEU A 87 -4.98 -16.13 -3.76
CA LEU A 87 -5.28 -15.01 -2.87
C LEU A 87 -6.46 -14.16 -3.40
N GLY A 88 -7.00 -14.50 -4.58
CA GLY A 88 -8.21 -13.91 -5.15
C GLY A 88 -8.03 -12.59 -5.92
N TYR A 89 -6.79 -12.17 -6.18
CA TYR A 89 -6.49 -10.90 -6.86
C TYR A 89 -6.70 -10.96 -8.37
N ALA A 90 -6.36 -12.09 -9.01
CA ALA A 90 -6.66 -12.29 -10.42
C ALA A 90 -8.18 -12.21 -10.67
N ARG A 91 -8.98 -12.85 -9.81
CA ARG A 91 -10.45 -12.77 -9.86
C ARG A 91 -10.97 -11.35 -9.68
N GLU A 92 -10.47 -10.64 -8.66
CA GLU A 92 -10.84 -9.23 -8.44
C GLU A 92 -10.49 -8.34 -9.65
N THR A 93 -9.35 -8.59 -10.28
CA THR A 93 -8.93 -7.89 -11.49
C THR A 93 -9.91 -8.15 -12.63
N SER A 94 -10.30 -9.41 -12.87
CA SER A 94 -11.29 -9.76 -13.89
C SER A 94 -12.65 -9.09 -13.66
N GLU A 95 -13.06 -8.94 -12.39
CA GLU A 95 -14.30 -8.25 -12.03
C GLU A 95 -14.21 -6.72 -12.23
N ALA A 96 -13.04 -6.13 -11.95
CA ALA A 96 -12.83 -4.68 -11.96
C ALA A 96 -12.54 -4.09 -13.36
N LEU A 97 -11.83 -4.82 -14.23
CA LEU A 97 -11.46 -4.35 -15.57
C LEU A 97 -12.63 -3.85 -16.43
N PRO A 98 -13.73 -4.61 -16.60
CA PRO A 98 -14.85 -4.12 -17.40
C PRO A 98 -15.56 -2.92 -16.74
N ILE A 99 -15.45 -2.75 -15.42
CA ILE A 99 -16.02 -1.60 -14.71
C ILE A 99 -15.20 -0.35 -15.02
N ILE A 100 -13.89 -0.37 -14.77
CA ILE A 100 -13.04 0.80 -15.03
C ILE A 100 -13.07 1.21 -16.50
N ALA A 101 -13.09 0.24 -17.44
CA ALA A 101 -13.17 0.52 -18.87
C ALA A 101 -14.45 1.28 -19.28
N ARG A 102 -15.55 1.18 -18.52
CA ARG A 102 -16.77 1.98 -18.74
C ARG A 102 -16.73 3.35 -18.08
N LEU A 103 -15.87 3.52 -17.07
CA LEU A 103 -15.82 4.74 -16.26
C LEU A 103 -14.78 5.74 -16.78
N ARG A 104 -13.69 5.27 -17.39
CA ARG A 104 -12.61 6.10 -17.92
C ARG A 104 -12.67 6.23 -19.45
N ASP A 105 -12.14 7.33 -19.96
CA ASP A 105 -11.74 7.44 -21.37
C ASP A 105 -10.29 6.95 -21.57
N SER A 106 -9.73 7.13 -22.76
CA SER A 106 -8.36 6.71 -23.08
C SER A 106 -7.27 7.45 -22.30
N THR A 107 -7.61 8.57 -21.65
CA THR A 107 -6.67 9.37 -20.83
C THR A 107 -6.88 9.19 -19.33
N GLY A 108 -7.91 8.44 -18.92
CA GLY A 108 -8.22 8.25 -17.50
C GLY A 108 -7.32 7.24 -16.78
N PRO A 109 -7.54 7.06 -15.46
CA PRO A 109 -6.62 6.33 -14.58
C PRO A 109 -6.44 4.86 -14.96
N THR A 110 -5.27 4.30 -14.66
CA THR A 110 -4.99 2.86 -14.76
C THR A 110 -5.61 2.08 -13.59
N LEU A 111 -6.04 0.83 -13.78
CA LEU A 111 -6.54 0.01 -12.67
C LEU A 111 -5.43 -0.18 -11.62
N GLN A 112 -5.76 -0.06 -10.34
CA GLN A 112 -4.85 -0.38 -9.24
C GLN A 112 -5.34 -1.58 -8.44
N ILE A 113 -4.44 -2.55 -8.21
CA ILE A 113 -4.68 -3.71 -7.37
C ILE A 113 -3.67 -3.72 -6.22
N GLY A 114 -4.14 -3.54 -4.99
CA GLY A 114 -3.32 -3.57 -3.78
C GLY A 114 -3.10 -4.99 -3.26
N MET A 115 -1.86 -5.46 -3.29
CA MET A 115 -1.45 -6.81 -2.87
C MET A 115 -0.43 -6.75 -1.73
N PRO A 116 -0.67 -7.42 -0.59
CA PRO A 116 0.27 -7.47 0.51
C PRO A 116 1.53 -8.23 0.13
N THR A 117 2.65 -7.78 0.68
CA THR A 117 3.89 -8.53 0.58
C THR A 117 3.77 -9.88 1.30
N PRO A 118 4.55 -10.89 0.90
CA PRO A 118 4.61 -12.18 1.59
C PRO A 118 4.96 -12.05 3.08
N LEU A 119 5.82 -11.09 3.44
CA LEU A 119 6.16 -10.84 4.84
C LEU A 119 4.95 -10.32 5.61
N THR A 120 4.20 -9.39 5.02
CA THR A 120 2.97 -8.86 5.61
C THR A 120 1.92 -9.95 5.78
N LEU A 121 1.67 -10.78 4.76
CA LEU A 121 0.78 -11.93 4.87
C LEU A 121 1.20 -12.89 5.99
N ALA A 122 2.47 -13.30 6.00
CA ALA A 122 3.00 -14.21 7.01
C ALA A 122 2.90 -13.62 8.43
N PHE A 123 3.18 -12.33 8.59
CA PHE A 123 3.08 -11.66 9.89
C PHE A 123 1.64 -11.58 10.39
N VAL A 124 0.68 -11.27 9.52
CA VAL A 124 -0.74 -11.19 9.92
C VAL A 124 -1.28 -12.58 10.25
N ALA A 125 -1.02 -13.58 9.39
CA ALA A 125 -1.49 -14.94 9.57
C ALA A 125 -0.87 -15.64 10.79
N LEU A 126 0.46 -15.61 10.90
CA LEU A 126 1.23 -16.46 11.82
C LEU A 126 1.87 -15.67 12.98
N GLY A 127 1.69 -14.34 13.01
CA GLY A 127 2.35 -13.46 13.96
C GLY A 127 3.85 -13.31 13.72
N VAL A 128 4.59 -12.95 14.77
CA VAL A 128 6.05 -12.76 14.72
C VAL A 128 6.77 -14.01 14.20
N ARG A 129 6.26 -15.22 14.51
CA ARG A 129 6.83 -16.47 13.97
C ARG A 129 6.80 -16.48 12.45
N GLY A 130 5.71 -16.03 11.81
CA GLY A 130 5.63 -15.94 10.35
C GLY A 130 6.64 -14.97 9.75
N ALA A 131 6.83 -13.82 10.39
CA ALA A 131 7.83 -12.84 9.95
C ALA A 131 9.26 -13.39 10.00
N ILE A 132 9.55 -14.29 10.95
CA ILE A 132 10.84 -14.98 11.10
C ILE A 132 10.96 -16.15 10.12
N THR A 133 9.97 -17.05 10.08
CA THR A 133 10.07 -18.31 9.32
C THR A 133 9.82 -18.14 7.83
N ARG A 134 9.11 -17.07 7.42
CA ARG A 134 8.79 -16.71 6.03
C ARG A 134 8.44 -17.90 5.13
N PRO A 135 7.34 -18.60 5.43
CA PRO A 135 6.99 -19.79 4.67
C PRO A 135 6.90 -19.52 3.15
N PRO A 136 7.52 -20.34 2.29
CA PRO A 136 7.53 -20.14 0.84
C PRO A 136 6.15 -19.99 0.23
N VAL A 137 5.14 -20.70 0.77
CA VAL A 137 3.75 -20.65 0.27
C VAL A 137 3.19 -19.24 0.13
N PHE A 138 3.55 -18.30 1.01
CA PHE A 138 3.08 -16.91 0.87
C PHE A 138 3.77 -16.21 -0.30
N ALA A 139 5.07 -16.42 -0.49
CA ALA A 139 5.80 -15.84 -1.61
C ALA A 139 5.35 -16.45 -2.94
N ASP A 140 5.11 -17.76 -2.97
CA ASP A 140 4.68 -18.48 -4.16
C ASP A 140 3.25 -18.12 -4.56
N ALA A 141 2.31 -18.08 -3.61
CA ALA A 141 0.95 -17.63 -3.87
C ALA A 141 0.90 -16.16 -4.33
N THR A 142 1.68 -15.28 -3.70
CA THR A 142 1.71 -13.86 -4.10
C THR A 142 2.29 -13.69 -5.52
N ALA A 143 3.35 -14.43 -5.87
CA ALA A 143 3.92 -14.39 -7.21
C ALA A 143 2.98 -14.99 -8.27
N ALA A 144 2.28 -16.08 -7.95
CA ALA A 144 1.28 -16.66 -8.84
C ALA A 144 0.13 -15.68 -9.10
N GLU A 145 -0.32 -14.96 -8.07
CA GLU A 145 -1.34 -13.91 -8.21
C GLU A 145 -0.85 -12.72 -9.03
N LEU A 146 0.42 -12.29 -8.88
CA LEU A 146 1.01 -11.26 -9.74
C LEU A 146 0.97 -11.66 -11.22
N ALA A 147 1.32 -12.91 -11.52
CA ALA A 147 1.23 -13.45 -12.88
C ALA A 147 -0.22 -13.53 -13.37
N GLY A 148 -1.17 -13.94 -12.51
CA GLY A 148 -2.59 -13.99 -12.83
C GLY A 148 -3.20 -12.61 -13.12
N VAL A 149 -2.92 -11.62 -12.28
CA VAL A 149 -3.34 -10.23 -12.49
C VAL A 149 -2.80 -9.70 -13.82
N ARG A 150 -1.51 -9.94 -14.10
CA ARG A 150 -0.88 -9.53 -15.36
C ARG A 150 -1.47 -10.25 -16.58
N ALA A 151 -1.79 -11.53 -16.47
CA ALA A 151 -2.42 -12.30 -17.55
C ALA A 151 -3.83 -11.78 -17.88
N VAL A 152 -4.56 -11.31 -16.86
CA VAL A 152 -5.93 -10.79 -17.01
C VAL A 152 -5.95 -9.37 -17.54
N ALA A 153 -5.08 -8.48 -17.04
CA ALA A 153 -5.14 -7.04 -17.33
C ALA A 153 -4.13 -6.54 -18.36
N GLY A 154 -3.10 -7.32 -18.71
CA GLY A 154 -2.00 -6.81 -19.52
C GLY A 154 -1.39 -5.55 -18.89
N ASP A 155 -1.20 -4.50 -19.68
CA ASP A 155 -0.60 -3.21 -19.27
C ASP A 155 -1.59 -2.25 -18.56
N ASP A 156 -2.87 -2.60 -18.52
CA ASP A 156 -3.94 -1.77 -17.93
C ASP A 156 -4.04 -1.88 -16.40
N VAL A 157 -2.98 -2.35 -15.74
CA VAL A 157 -2.91 -2.47 -14.28
C VAL A 157 -1.58 -1.99 -13.72
N VAL A 158 -1.66 -1.30 -12.58
CA VAL A 158 -0.53 -1.08 -11.67
C VAL A 158 -0.80 -1.90 -10.40
N VAL A 159 0.15 -2.78 -10.05
CA VAL A 159 0.04 -3.55 -8.80
C VAL A 159 0.71 -2.78 -7.68
N GLN A 160 -0.03 -2.43 -6.64
CA GLN A 160 0.53 -1.80 -5.44
C GLN A 160 0.97 -2.87 -4.44
N LEU A 161 2.24 -2.90 -4.07
CA LEU A 161 2.75 -3.78 -3.03
C LEU A 161 2.55 -3.13 -1.65
N GLU A 162 1.66 -3.72 -0.83
CA GLU A 162 1.38 -3.26 0.53
C GLU A 162 2.42 -3.82 1.50
N ALA A 163 3.27 -2.96 2.06
CA ALA A 163 4.40 -3.34 2.90
C ALA A 163 4.33 -2.79 4.36
N PRO A 164 3.21 -2.95 5.10
CA PRO A 164 3.12 -2.48 6.47
C PRO A 164 4.07 -3.18 7.43
N ALA A 165 4.29 -4.50 7.28
CA ALA A 165 5.16 -5.22 8.21
C ALA A 165 6.61 -4.73 8.11
N GLU A 166 7.07 -4.47 6.89
CA GLU A 166 8.38 -3.93 6.56
C GLU A 166 8.59 -2.57 7.22
N LEU A 167 7.68 -1.61 7.00
CA LEU A 167 7.85 -0.27 7.60
C LEU A 167 7.68 -0.30 9.12
N VAL A 168 6.76 -1.09 9.68
CA VAL A 168 6.60 -1.23 11.14
C VAL A 168 7.86 -1.80 11.78
N LEU A 169 8.47 -2.84 11.21
CA LEU A 169 9.72 -3.41 11.69
C LEU A 169 10.86 -2.39 11.59
N THR A 170 10.95 -1.69 10.46
CA THR A 170 11.96 -0.64 10.25
C THR A 170 11.80 0.49 11.27
N ALA A 171 10.58 0.97 11.51
CA ALA A 171 10.30 2.01 12.49
C ALA A 171 10.62 1.59 13.94
N ARG A 172 10.34 0.33 14.30
CA ARG A 172 10.54 -0.20 15.66
C ARG A 172 11.98 -0.60 15.98
N THR A 173 12.84 -0.71 14.98
CA THR A 173 14.22 -1.18 15.16
C THR A 173 15.25 -0.05 15.10
N ARG A 174 14.81 1.21 15.15
CA ARG A 174 15.72 2.35 15.26
C ARG A 174 16.61 2.25 16.52
N PRO A 175 17.87 2.73 16.45
CA PRO A 175 18.54 3.28 15.26
C PRO A 175 19.17 2.20 14.36
N LEU A 176 18.99 0.92 14.67
CA LEU A 176 19.60 -0.23 13.98
C LEU A 176 18.82 -0.69 12.73
N HIS A 177 17.81 0.08 12.29
CA HIS A 177 16.87 -0.35 11.26
C HIS A 177 17.54 -0.69 9.92
N ARG A 178 18.63 -0.01 9.55
CA ARG A 178 19.42 -0.38 8.35
C ARG A 178 20.12 -1.72 8.50
N THR A 179 20.71 -1.98 9.67
CA THR A 179 21.35 -3.26 9.97
C THR A 179 20.33 -4.39 9.98
N VAL A 180 19.16 -4.13 10.55
CA VAL A 180 18.03 -5.08 10.54
C VAL A 180 17.55 -5.32 9.11
N ASP A 181 17.37 -4.28 8.30
CA ASP A 181 17.00 -4.45 6.89
C ASP A 181 18.06 -5.24 6.12
N ALA A 182 19.35 -4.95 6.30
CA ALA A 182 20.42 -5.70 5.64
C ALA A 182 20.47 -7.18 6.06
N ALA A 183 20.25 -7.47 7.34
CA ALA A 183 20.30 -8.83 7.89
C ALA A 183 19.04 -9.65 7.55
N ILE A 184 17.87 -9.03 7.63
CA ILE A 184 16.57 -9.70 7.47
C ILE A 184 16.05 -9.55 6.03
N GLY A 185 16.53 -8.59 5.25
CA GLY A 185 16.15 -8.36 3.85
C GLY A 185 14.71 -7.91 3.71
N LEU A 186 14.29 -6.82 4.36
CA LEU A 186 12.94 -6.26 4.21
C LEU A 186 12.77 -5.64 2.81
N SER A 187 13.67 -4.72 2.47
CA SER A 187 13.72 -4.06 1.15
C SER A 187 14.02 -5.03 0.02
N ARG A 188 15.01 -5.92 0.22
CA ARG A 188 15.34 -7.00 -0.72
C ARG A 188 14.15 -7.93 -0.97
N GLY A 189 13.33 -8.21 0.05
CA GLY A 189 12.13 -9.03 -0.08
C GLY A 189 11.10 -8.43 -1.02
N ILE A 190 10.89 -7.10 -0.95
CA ILE A 190 10.00 -6.36 -1.86
C ILE A 190 10.52 -6.44 -3.30
N GLY A 191 11.79 -6.12 -3.52
CA GLY A 191 12.41 -6.20 -4.85
C GLY A 191 12.41 -7.61 -5.43
N ALA A 192 12.69 -8.62 -4.61
CA ALA A 192 12.65 -10.03 -5.01
C ALA A 192 11.23 -10.49 -5.40
N LEU A 193 10.19 -10.00 -4.73
CA LEU A 193 8.81 -10.26 -5.14
C LEU A 193 8.50 -9.64 -6.50
N ALA A 194 8.85 -8.36 -6.70
CA ALA A 194 8.66 -7.69 -7.98
C ALA A 194 9.38 -8.43 -9.11
N ALA A 195 10.57 -8.99 -8.85
CA ALA A 195 11.35 -9.74 -9.83
C ALA A 195 10.66 -11.04 -10.29
N ARG A 196 9.76 -11.60 -9.46
CA ARG A 196 8.97 -12.80 -9.79
C ARG A 196 7.75 -12.53 -10.65
N ALA A 197 7.27 -11.29 -10.75
CA ALA A 197 6.18 -10.94 -11.64
C ALA A 197 6.64 -10.99 -13.10
N PRO A 198 5.76 -11.11 -14.11
CA PRO A 198 6.16 -11.07 -15.51
C PRO A 198 6.88 -9.77 -15.92
N GLU A 199 7.66 -9.81 -17.00
CA GLU A 199 8.33 -8.62 -17.55
C GLU A 199 7.32 -7.56 -18.01
N GLY A 200 7.69 -6.29 -17.87
CA GLY A 200 6.81 -5.15 -18.15
C GLY A 200 5.80 -4.84 -17.05
N THR A 201 5.69 -5.66 -15.99
CA THR A 201 4.76 -5.38 -14.88
C THR A 201 5.09 -4.02 -14.23
N ARG A 202 4.05 -3.21 -14.03
CA ARG A 202 4.09 -1.88 -13.41
C ARG A 202 3.67 -1.97 -11.96
N PHE A 203 4.40 -1.29 -11.08
CA PHE A 203 4.20 -1.37 -9.64
C PHE A 203 4.11 -0.01 -8.97
N GLY A 204 3.30 0.04 -7.93
CA GLY A 204 3.44 0.99 -6.83
C GLY A 204 3.94 0.28 -5.58
N VAL A 205 4.53 1.02 -4.63
CA VAL A 205 4.81 0.50 -3.29
C VAL A 205 4.12 1.38 -2.26
N HIS A 206 3.23 0.78 -1.46
CA HIS A 206 2.61 1.43 -0.31
C HIS A 206 3.35 1.03 0.96
N LEU A 207 4.09 1.97 1.53
CA LEU A 207 4.60 1.82 2.89
C LEU A 207 3.50 2.23 3.87
N CYS A 208 3.40 1.54 5.00
CA CYS A 208 2.35 1.81 5.97
C CYS A 208 2.85 1.58 7.39
N LEU A 209 2.48 2.44 8.35
CA LEU A 209 2.76 2.19 9.77
C LEU A 209 1.83 1.14 10.38
N GLY A 210 1.03 0.48 9.53
CA GLY A 210 0.01 -0.49 9.87
C GLY A 210 -1.10 0.14 10.71
N GLY A 211 -2.24 -0.55 10.80
CA GLY A 211 -3.25 -0.13 11.75
C GLY A 211 -4.32 -1.18 11.98
N LYS A 212 -4.84 -1.22 13.19
CA LYS A 212 -6.09 -1.93 13.52
C LYS A 212 -7.01 -0.93 14.21
N ARG A 213 -8.25 -0.80 13.74
CA ARG A 213 -9.22 0.21 14.25
C ARG A 213 -8.64 1.63 14.25
N ASN A 214 -8.00 2.01 13.14
CA ASN A 214 -7.34 3.31 12.96
C ASN A 214 -6.25 3.65 14.00
N LYS A 215 -5.64 2.64 14.64
CA LYS A 215 -4.49 2.84 15.54
C LYS A 215 -3.19 2.41 14.92
N ALA A 216 -2.22 3.32 14.80
CA ALA A 216 -0.92 3.04 14.21
C ALA A 216 -0.17 1.94 14.99
N ARG A 217 0.57 1.06 14.30
CA ARG A 217 1.40 0.05 14.98
C ARG A 217 2.79 0.58 15.35
N ALA A 218 3.22 1.71 14.80
CA ALA A 218 4.47 2.37 15.16
C ALA A 218 4.31 3.89 15.03
N VAL A 219 5.06 4.62 15.85
CA VAL A 219 5.14 6.09 15.79
C VAL A 219 6.52 6.47 15.27
N LEU A 220 6.57 7.33 14.27
CA LEU A 220 7.81 7.87 13.75
C LEU A 220 8.23 9.08 14.60
N ARG A 221 9.51 9.15 14.99
CA ARG A 221 10.08 10.37 15.60
C ARG A 221 10.42 11.44 14.56
N ASP A 222 10.81 10.97 13.39
CA ASP A 222 11.11 11.69 12.15
C ASP A 222 10.91 10.70 10.98
N VAL A 223 11.00 11.13 9.73
CA VAL A 223 10.78 10.28 8.55
C VAL A 223 11.98 9.41 8.14
N ARG A 224 13.10 9.39 8.89
CA ARG A 224 14.34 8.70 8.49
C ARG A 224 14.19 7.21 8.12
N PRO A 225 13.47 6.36 8.86
CA PRO A 225 13.38 4.94 8.52
C PRO A 225 12.52 4.71 7.29
N LEU A 226 11.54 5.58 7.04
CA LEU A 226 10.77 5.55 5.81
C LEU A 226 11.70 5.85 4.63
N VAL A 227 12.49 6.92 4.70
CA VAL A 227 13.47 7.29 3.66
C VAL A 227 14.50 6.17 3.45
N ASP A 228 15.05 5.61 4.53
CA ASP A 228 16.05 4.55 4.43
C ASP A 228 15.49 3.28 3.79
N LEU A 229 14.25 2.89 4.14
CA LEU A 229 13.57 1.75 3.53
C LEU A 229 13.22 2.02 2.06
N ALA A 230 12.68 3.20 1.75
CA ALA A 230 12.32 3.60 0.39
C ALA A 230 13.55 3.57 -0.54
N ASN A 231 14.66 4.18 -0.12
CA ASN A 231 15.90 4.15 -0.88
C ASN A 231 16.45 2.72 -1.03
N ALA A 232 16.29 1.87 0.00
CA ALA A 232 16.70 0.47 -0.08
C ALA A 232 15.85 -0.34 -1.06
N VAL A 233 14.54 -0.10 -1.10
CA VAL A 233 13.63 -0.72 -2.08
C VAL A 233 14.06 -0.36 -3.50
N VAL A 234 14.34 0.92 -3.78
CA VAL A 234 14.78 1.39 -5.09
C VAL A 234 16.11 0.74 -5.50
N ARG A 235 17.09 0.66 -4.58
CA ARG A 235 18.38 -0.02 -4.85
C ARG A 235 18.23 -1.51 -5.18
N HIS A 236 17.20 -2.16 -4.64
CA HIS A 236 16.91 -3.58 -4.89
C HIS A 236 15.86 -3.79 -5.97
N TRP A 237 15.40 -2.73 -6.63
CA TRP A 237 14.34 -2.84 -7.62
C TRP A 237 14.85 -3.57 -8.87
N PRO A 238 14.15 -4.60 -9.36
CA PRO A 238 14.62 -5.40 -10.48
C PRO A 238 14.51 -4.66 -11.81
N THR A 239 15.36 -5.04 -12.76
CA THR A 239 15.23 -4.59 -14.16
C THR A 239 14.01 -5.21 -14.83
N GLY A 240 13.51 -4.53 -15.87
CA GLY A 240 12.35 -4.99 -16.65
C GLY A 240 10.99 -4.85 -15.95
N ARG A 241 10.92 -4.33 -14.72
CA ARG A 241 9.68 -3.97 -14.02
C ARG A 241 9.73 -2.49 -13.66
N THR A 242 8.62 -1.78 -13.83
CA THR A 242 8.55 -0.34 -13.55
C THR A 242 8.07 -0.08 -12.13
N LEU A 243 8.81 0.75 -11.38
CA LEU A 243 8.31 1.33 -10.13
C LEU A 243 7.73 2.72 -10.45
N GLU A 244 6.41 2.78 -10.63
CA GLU A 244 5.66 3.99 -10.97
C GLU A 244 5.69 4.99 -9.81
N TYR A 245 5.45 4.51 -8.59
CA TYR A 245 5.40 5.35 -7.41
C TYR A 245 5.79 4.63 -6.12
N LEU A 246 6.18 5.42 -5.13
CA LEU A 246 6.25 5.04 -3.73
C LEU A 246 5.35 5.97 -2.91
N HIS A 247 4.41 5.37 -2.19
CA HIS A 247 3.56 6.07 -1.23
C HIS A 247 4.13 5.97 0.19
N ALA A 248 4.16 7.11 0.86
CA ALA A 248 4.82 7.32 2.14
C ALA A 248 3.85 7.81 3.22
N PRO A 249 3.68 7.11 4.35
CA PRO A 249 2.78 7.54 5.42
C PRO A 249 3.49 8.59 6.28
N LEU A 250 3.05 9.84 6.15
CA LEU A 250 3.53 11.02 6.89
C LEU A 250 2.58 11.43 8.02
N SER A 251 1.44 10.74 8.12
CA SER A 251 0.54 10.65 9.27
C SER A 251 0.19 9.16 9.48
N ALA A 252 -0.59 8.79 10.51
CA ALA A 252 -1.08 7.42 10.65
C ALA A 252 -2.24 7.29 11.63
N GLY A 253 -3.39 6.81 11.16
CA GLY A 253 -4.51 6.49 12.05
C GLY A 253 -4.98 7.72 12.81
N GLU A 254 -4.77 7.71 14.12
CA GLU A 254 -5.04 8.81 15.05
C GLU A 254 -3.93 9.88 15.12
N ILE A 255 -2.79 9.60 14.49
CA ILE A 255 -1.59 10.45 14.55
C ILE A 255 -1.64 11.43 13.39
N MET A 256 -1.91 12.69 13.71
CA MET A 256 -1.82 13.82 12.78
C MET A 256 -0.41 13.97 12.16
N PRO A 257 -0.30 14.56 10.96
CA PRO A 257 1.01 14.96 10.44
C PRO A 257 1.70 15.95 11.40
N SER A 258 3.02 15.84 11.51
CA SER A 258 3.84 16.74 12.33
C SER A 258 3.80 18.18 11.79
N ASP A 259 3.84 19.17 12.68
CA ASP A 259 4.05 20.58 12.32
C ASP A 259 5.53 21.00 12.42
N ARG A 260 6.40 20.09 12.90
CA ARG A 260 7.81 20.36 13.12
C ARG A 260 8.66 20.07 11.86
N PRO A 261 9.46 21.04 11.37
CA PRO A 261 10.32 20.82 10.19
C PRO A 261 11.35 19.70 10.33
N ASP A 262 11.89 19.49 11.54
CA ASP A 262 12.89 18.45 11.84
C ASP A 262 12.34 17.03 11.61
N PHE A 263 11.03 16.84 11.75
CA PHE A 263 10.37 15.57 11.42
C PHE A 263 10.55 15.20 9.94
N TYR A 264 10.46 16.19 9.04
CA TYR A 264 10.52 16.01 7.59
C TYR A 264 11.93 16.10 7.02
N ALA A 265 12.87 16.74 7.72
CA ALA A 265 14.24 16.99 7.26
C ALA A 265 14.94 15.78 6.58
N PRO A 266 14.76 14.52 7.04
CA PRO A 266 15.34 13.36 6.34
C PRO A 266 14.87 13.15 4.88
N LEU A 267 13.78 13.77 4.42
CA LEU A 267 13.33 13.69 3.02
C LEU A 267 14.36 14.24 2.03
N ALA A 268 15.29 15.09 2.48
CA ALA A 268 16.39 15.58 1.65
C ALA A 268 17.29 14.45 1.11
N ASP A 269 17.31 13.30 1.80
CA ASP A 269 18.06 12.11 1.39
C ASP A 269 17.23 11.14 0.53
N LEU A 270 15.97 11.44 0.21
CA LEU A 270 15.10 10.54 -0.54
C LEU A 270 15.58 10.43 -2.00
N ALA A 271 15.86 9.21 -2.44
CA ALA A 271 16.46 8.91 -3.74
C ALA A 271 15.64 7.81 -4.45
N LEU A 272 14.52 8.20 -5.06
CA LEU A 272 13.65 7.28 -5.83
C LEU A 272 14.06 7.13 -7.31
N GLY A 273 14.82 8.09 -7.83
CA GLY A 273 15.09 8.22 -9.27
C GLY A 273 14.01 9.03 -9.99
N GLU A 274 14.33 9.55 -11.17
CA GLU A 274 13.48 10.53 -11.90
C GLU A 274 12.15 9.96 -12.40
N ARG A 275 12.03 8.63 -12.50
CA ARG A 275 10.84 7.96 -13.06
C ARG A 275 9.89 7.40 -12.00
N THR A 276 10.21 7.57 -10.72
CA THR A 276 9.39 7.05 -9.62
C THR A 276 8.81 8.21 -8.85
N ALA A 277 7.48 8.34 -8.90
CA ALA A 277 6.74 9.36 -8.20
C ALA A 277 6.76 9.13 -6.67
N PHE A 278 6.86 10.22 -5.91
CA PHE A 278 6.68 10.23 -4.47
C PHE A 278 5.27 10.73 -4.13
N HIS A 279 4.47 9.86 -3.49
CA HIS A 279 3.13 10.21 -3.01
C HIS A 279 3.14 10.40 -1.50
N ALA A 280 2.83 11.62 -1.06
CA ALA A 280 2.88 12.03 0.33
C ALA A 280 1.55 11.76 1.03
N GLY A 281 1.54 10.77 1.92
CA GLY A 281 0.39 10.35 2.73
C GLY A 281 0.25 11.17 4.02
N PHE A 282 -0.13 12.44 3.93
CA PHE A 282 -0.26 13.33 5.10
C PHE A 282 -1.70 13.82 5.32
N VAL A 283 -2.60 13.66 4.35
CA VAL A 283 -3.98 14.16 4.45
C VAL A 283 -4.69 13.47 5.59
N HIS A 284 -5.30 14.28 6.45
CA HIS A 284 -5.90 13.83 7.71
C HIS A 284 -7.22 14.57 7.98
N GLU A 285 -8.10 14.03 8.81
CA GLU A 285 -9.42 14.61 9.09
C GLU A 285 -9.35 15.84 10.01
N GLU A 286 -8.54 15.76 11.06
CA GLU A 286 -8.49 16.78 12.14
C GLU A 286 -7.89 18.15 11.73
N PRO A 287 -6.73 18.25 11.05
CA PRO A 287 -6.14 19.55 10.77
C PRO A 287 -6.98 20.37 9.78
N SER A 288 -7.02 21.69 9.99
CA SER A 288 -7.65 22.63 9.06
C SER A 288 -6.94 22.63 7.70
N ARG A 289 -7.61 23.20 6.68
CA ARG A 289 -7.00 23.35 5.34
C ARG A 289 -5.66 24.07 5.41
N ASP A 290 -5.60 25.20 6.11
CA ASP A 290 -4.37 25.99 6.22
C ASP A 290 -3.25 25.24 6.95
N GLN A 291 -3.60 24.41 7.94
CA GLN A 291 -2.62 23.52 8.59
C GLN A 291 -2.05 22.50 7.60
N GLN A 292 -2.88 21.91 6.74
CA GLN A 292 -2.43 20.93 5.75
C GLN A 292 -1.65 21.56 4.60
N VAL A 293 -1.99 22.78 4.20
CA VAL A 293 -1.17 23.56 3.25
C VAL A 293 0.22 23.81 3.84
N ARG A 294 0.31 24.21 5.11
CA ARG A 294 1.61 24.35 5.79
C ARG A 294 2.37 23.03 5.85
N THR A 295 1.70 21.92 6.16
CA THR A 295 2.31 20.58 6.14
C THR A 295 2.84 20.23 4.75
N LEU A 296 2.09 20.49 3.68
CA LEU A 296 2.55 20.30 2.30
C LEU A 296 3.83 21.08 2.03
N HIS A 297 3.87 22.37 2.37
CA HIS A 297 5.07 23.20 2.18
C HIS A 297 6.26 22.72 3.02
N LEU A 298 6.06 22.21 4.24
CA LEU A 298 7.12 21.60 5.05
C LEU A 298 7.71 20.36 4.37
N ILE A 299 6.84 19.49 3.84
CA ILE A 299 7.23 18.27 3.13
C ILE A 299 8.05 18.63 1.89
N GLU A 300 7.56 19.56 1.08
CA GLU A 300 8.18 19.96 -0.19
C GLU A 300 9.49 20.73 0.01
N THR A 301 9.55 21.55 1.06
CA THR A 301 10.79 22.22 1.47
C THR A 301 11.86 21.19 1.83
N ALA A 302 11.50 20.16 2.61
CA ALA A 302 12.43 19.11 2.99
C ALA A 302 12.80 18.19 1.82
N LEU A 303 11.86 17.96 0.89
CA LEU A 303 12.09 17.18 -0.33
C LEU A 303 12.92 17.94 -1.39
N GLY A 304 12.94 19.28 -1.31
CA GLY A 304 13.62 20.17 -2.26
C GLY A 304 12.88 20.32 -3.60
N ARG A 305 11.64 19.82 -3.71
CA ARG A 305 10.78 19.86 -4.89
C ARG A 305 9.32 19.62 -4.50
N PRO A 306 8.35 19.93 -5.39
CA PRO A 306 6.97 19.51 -5.19
C PRO A 306 6.85 17.99 -5.06
N VAL A 307 5.89 17.53 -4.26
CA VAL A 307 5.50 16.12 -4.25
C VAL A 307 4.81 15.76 -5.57
N ASP A 308 4.97 14.53 -6.03
CA ASP A 308 4.33 14.09 -7.28
C ASP A 308 2.85 13.74 -7.06
N GLY A 309 2.46 13.43 -5.82
CA GLY A 309 1.06 13.30 -5.46
C GLY A 309 0.75 13.45 -3.98
N VAL A 310 -0.50 13.81 -3.71
CA VAL A 310 -1.07 13.99 -2.37
C VAL A 310 -1.98 12.81 -2.05
N ALA A 311 -1.90 12.31 -0.82
CA ALA A 311 -2.69 11.16 -0.38
C ALA A 311 -3.01 11.21 1.12
N THR A 312 -3.96 10.38 1.54
CA THR A 312 -4.04 9.94 2.94
C THR A 312 -2.93 8.94 3.27
N ALA A 313 -2.63 8.74 4.56
CA ALA A 313 -1.58 7.82 5.00
C ALA A 313 -1.90 6.32 4.79
N CYS A 314 -3.16 5.97 4.62
CA CYS A 314 -3.65 4.61 4.47
C CYS A 314 -4.96 4.63 3.67
N GLY A 315 -5.47 3.45 3.33
CA GLY A 315 -6.79 3.32 2.68
C GLY A 315 -7.94 3.82 3.56
N LEU A 316 -9.02 4.20 2.91
CA LEU A 316 -10.17 4.90 3.51
C LEU A 316 -11.27 3.95 4.01
N GLY A 317 -11.14 2.63 3.78
CA GLY A 317 -12.19 1.66 4.07
C GLY A 317 -12.62 1.51 5.54
N ARG A 318 -11.98 2.21 6.48
CA ARG A 318 -12.37 2.21 7.90
C ARG A 318 -13.16 3.43 8.33
N TYR A 319 -13.25 4.44 7.47
CA TYR A 319 -14.08 5.62 7.68
C TYR A 319 -15.52 5.34 7.25
N ASP A 320 -16.45 6.17 7.71
CA ASP A 320 -17.74 6.29 7.04
C ASP A 320 -17.57 6.94 5.66
N ARG A 321 -18.59 6.78 4.81
CA ARG A 321 -18.53 7.27 3.43
C ARG A 321 -18.33 8.78 3.32
N SER A 322 -19.02 9.57 4.15
CA SER A 322 -18.91 11.03 4.08
C SER A 322 -17.52 11.51 4.45
N THR A 323 -16.90 10.91 5.46
CA THR A 323 -15.52 11.21 5.84
C THR A 323 -14.53 10.78 4.76
N ALA A 324 -14.73 9.61 4.14
CA ALA A 324 -13.88 9.16 3.04
C ALA A 324 -13.95 10.10 1.82
N GLU A 325 -15.15 10.49 1.37
CA GLU A 325 -15.33 11.42 0.25
C GLU A 325 -14.74 12.81 0.58
N MET A 326 -14.94 13.31 1.80
CA MET A 326 -14.33 14.55 2.28
C MET A 326 -12.80 14.51 2.23
N LEU A 327 -12.16 13.40 2.62
CA LEU A 327 -10.70 13.25 2.58
C LEU A 327 -10.16 13.21 1.15
N ILE A 328 -10.92 12.66 0.18
CA ILE A 328 -10.55 12.70 -1.24
C ILE A 328 -10.65 14.13 -1.77
N ALA A 329 -11.77 14.81 -1.54
CA ALA A 329 -11.96 16.21 -1.95
C ALA A 329 -10.87 17.13 -1.34
N ARG A 330 -10.50 16.88 -0.09
CA ARG A 330 -9.39 17.58 0.57
C ARG A 330 -8.04 17.30 -0.09
N SER A 331 -7.79 16.06 -0.49
CA SER A 331 -6.57 15.70 -1.24
C SER A 331 -6.51 16.41 -2.59
N ALA A 332 -7.64 16.49 -3.31
CA ALA A 332 -7.75 17.23 -4.56
C ALA A 332 -7.50 18.73 -4.39
N ALA A 333 -8.06 19.35 -3.33
CA ALA A 333 -7.83 20.76 -3.03
C ALA A 333 -6.36 21.07 -2.67
N LEU A 334 -5.67 20.13 -2.01
CA LEU A 334 -4.24 20.24 -1.70
C LEU A 334 -3.38 20.04 -2.95
N ALA A 335 -3.73 19.10 -3.82
CA ALA A 335 -3.03 18.87 -5.08
C ALA A 335 -3.04 20.13 -5.99
N ALA A 336 -4.12 20.90 -5.95
CA ALA A 336 -4.28 22.17 -6.68
C ALA A 336 -3.68 23.40 -5.97
N THR A 337 -3.06 23.26 -4.79
CA THR A 337 -2.44 24.39 -4.07
C THR A 337 -1.08 24.73 -4.68
N GLU A 338 -0.71 26.01 -4.74
CA GLU A 338 0.62 26.46 -5.21
C GLU A 338 1.73 26.13 -4.20
#